data_AF-A0A8S2FRE2-F1
#
_entry.id   AF-A0A8S2FRE2-F1
#
_cell.length_a   1.000
_cell.length_b   1.000
_cell.length_c   1.000
_cell.angle_alpha   90.00
_cell.angle_beta   90.00
_cell.angle_gamma   90.00
#
_symmetry.space_group_name_H-M   'P 1'
#
loop_
_entity.id
_entity.type
_entity.pdbx_description
1 polymer ?
#
loop_
_entity_poly.entity_id
_entity_poly.type
_entity_poly.pdbx_seq_one_letter_code
_entity_poly.pdbx_strand_id
1 'polypeptide(L)'
;MELQNLGHIAKIQCAEVWCQMTPEFFQEYVTVRMNNRRVLLCAMNPNKFRACQFLIRYHERRNDKIIVFSDSMFVLETYAKELDKPYIYGKTSQSERVQILQNFQHNPRINTIFVSKVADTSFDLPDANVLIQISSHGGSRRQEAQRLGRILRAKKGAIVEEFNAFFYTLVSQDTVEMYYSAKRQSFLINQGYSYKVITRLATDEDHLHFSTKEEQQQLLKKLLAVNDIDEKEDDTLPPITSTTKSSLASVERRSGTMSSISGADETTYMELRTQPKKSAVISTEPKYDLSKKNRP
;
A
#
# COMPACT_ATOMS: atom_id res chain seq x y z
N MET A 1 5.37 -25.72 -10.57
CA MET A 1 4.15 -26.31 -11.16
C MET A 1 3.69 -27.56 -10.41
N GLU A 2 4.55 -28.49 -10.01
CA GLU A 2 4.14 -29.73 -9.33
C GLU A 2 3.34 -29.50 -8.03
N LEU A 3 3.73 -28.54 -7.17
CA LEU A 3 3.00 -28.21 -5.93
C LEU A 3 1.60 -27.59 -6.16
N GLN A 4 1.38 -26.93 -7.30
CA GLN A 4 0.05 -26.46 -7.71
C GLN A 4 -0.81 -27.62 -8.23
N ASN A 5 -0.20 -28.54 -8.97
CA ASN A 5 -0.88 -29.71 -9.50
C ASN A 5 -1.26 -30.72 -8.40
N LEU A 6 -0.46 -30.80 -7.33
CA LEU A 6 -0.74 -31.56 -6.12
C LEU A 6 -1.78 -30.89 -5.20
N GLY A 7 -2.29 -29.70 -5.55
CA GLY A 7 -3.36 -29.01 -4.82
C GLY A 7 -2.92 -28.30 -3.53
N HIS A 8 -1.63 -28.27 -3.22
CA HIS A 8 -1.09 -27.58 -2.05
C HIS A 8 -1.00 -26.05 -2.25
N ILE A 9 -0.97 -25.58 -3.50
CA ILE A 9 -0.88 -24.17 -3.87
C ILE A 9 -2.07 -23.79 -4.75
N ALA A 10 -2.64 -22.61 -4.51
CA ALA A 10 -3.72 -22.06 -5.31
C ALA A 10 -3.31 -21.91 -6.79
N LYS A 11 -4.20 -22.29 -7.69
CA LYS A 11 -4.10 -21.97 -9.12
C LYS A 11 -4.71 -20.59 -9.32
N ILE A 12 -3.85 -19.61 -9.52
CA ILE A 12 -4.22 -18.21 -9.65
C ILE A 12 -4.47 -17.88 -11.12
N GLN A 13 -5.65 -17.36 -11.42
CA GLN A 13 -5.93 -16.71 -12.70
C GLN A 13 -5.72 -15.20 -12.54
N CYS A 14 -4.70 -14.67 -13.22
CA CYS A 14 -4.54 -13.23 -13.38
C CYS A 14 -5.42 -12.75 -14.53
N ALA A 15 -6.20 -11.70 -14.28
CA ALA A 15 -7.12 -11.12 -15.23
C ALA A 15 -6.96 -9.59 -15.27
N GLU A 16 -6.70 -9.05 -16.45
CA GLU A 16 -6.68 -7.62 -16.70
C GLU A 16 -8.03 -7.19 -17.24
N VAL A 17 -8.71 -6.26 -16.56
CA VAL A 17 -10.01 -5.77 -16.98
C VAL A 17 -9.85 -4.37 -17.54
N TRP A 18 -10.08 -4.24 -18.84
CA TRP A 18 -10.02 -2.97 -19.53
C TRP A 18 -11.33 -2.21 -19.34
N CYS A 19 -11.20 -1.00 -18.81
CA CYS A 19 -12.30 -0.09 -18.52
C CYS A 19 -12.17 1.12 -19.45
N GLN A 20 -13.15 1.31 -20.33
CA GLN A 20 -13.19 2.50 -21.20
C GLN A 20 -13.27 3.76 -20.36
N MET A 21 -12.51 4.80 -20.69
CA MET A 21 -12.65 6.10 -20.04
C MET A 21 -13.96 6.76 -20.48
N THR A 22 -14.65 7.44 -19.55
CA THR A 22 -15.75 8.32 -19.94
C THR A 22 -15.19 9.55 -20.65
N PRO A 23 -15.89 10.10 -21.67
CA PRO A 23 -15.38 11.22 -22.46
C PRO A 23 -14.98 12.44 -21.63
N GLU A 24 -15.78 12.75 -20.60
CA GLU A 24 -15.57 13.90 -19.72
C GLU A 24 -14.29 13.74 -18.89
N PHE A 25 -14.03 12.54 -18.35
CA PHE A 25 -12.80 12.25 -17.62
C PHE A 25 -11.59 12.21 -18.56
N PHE A 26 -11.76 11.71 -19.78
CA PHE A 26 -10.69 11.64 -20.76
C PHE A 26 -10.24 13.03 -21.24
N GLN A 27 -11.18 13.95 -21.44
CA GLN A 27 -10.88 15.34 -21.80
C GLN A 27 -10.01 16.03 -20.75
N GLU A 28 -10.38 15.89 -19.46
CA GLU A 28 -9.59 16.43 -18.35
C GLU A 28 -8.23 15.74 -18.27
N TYR A 29 -8.18 14.42 -18.47
CA TYR A 29 -6.95 13.63 -18.42
C TYR A 29 -5.90 14.07 -19.46
N VAL A 30 -6.33 14.45 -20.67
CA VAL A 30 -5.45 14.96 -21.72
C VAL A 30 -4.98 16.38 -21.42
N THR A 31 -5.85 17.20 -20.80
CA THR A 31 -5.56 18.60 -20.47
C THR A 31 -4.56 18.72 -19.32
N VAL A 32 -4.69 17.87 -18.30
CA VAL A 32 -3.85 17.91 -17.09
C VAL A 32 -2.44 17.39 -17.39
N ARG A 33 -1.42 18.19 -17.04
CA ARG A 33 0.00 17.81 -17.17
C ARG A 33 0.58 17.11 -15.95
N MET A 34 -0.03 17.29 -14.78
CA MET A 34 0.46 16.74 -13.51
C MET A 34 0.16 15.24 -13.43
N ASN A 35 1.20 14.42 -13.27
CA ASN A 35 1.06 12.95 -13.31
C ASN A 35 0.18 12.39 -12.19
N ASN A 36 0.24 12.97 -10.99
CA ASN A 36 -0.58 12.53 -9.84
C ASN A 36 -2.08 12.70 -10.14
N ARG A 37 -2.50 13.86 -10.65
CA ARG A 37 -3.87 14.12 -11.06
C ARG A 37 -4.33 13.22 -12.22
N ARG A 38 -3.43 12.95 -13.18
CA ARG A 38 -3.71 11.99 -14.25
C ARG A 38 -4.00 10.60 -13.69
N VAL A 39 -3.21 10.13 -12.72
CA VAL A 39 -3.45 8.84 -12.04
C VAL A 39 -4.78 8.84 -11.30
N LEU A 40 -5.12 9.94 -10.62
CA LEU A 40 -6.39 10.08 -9.91
C LEU A 40 -7.60 9.99 -10.86
N LEU A 41 -7.55 10.70 -11.99
CA LEU A 41 -8.59 10.65 -13.04
C LEU A 41 -8.75 9.24 -13.61
N CYS A 42 -7.66 8.50 -13.80
CA CYS A 42 -7.71 7.11 -14.27
C CYS A 42 -8.37 6.19 -13.24
N ALA A 43 -8.03 6.35 -11.96
CA ALA A 43 -8.53 5.52 -10.87
C ALA A 43 -10.00 5.78 -10.54
N MET A 44 -10.45 7.03 -10.68
CA MET A 44 -11.84 7.45 -10.43
C MET A 44 -12.74 7.39 -11.67
N ASN A 45 -12.30 6.74 -12.74
CA ASN A 45 -13.12 6.49 -13.91
C ASN A 45 -14.43 5.76 -13.51
N PRO A 46 -15.62 6.30 -13.83
CA PRO A 46 -16.90 5.67 -13.50
C PRO A 46 -17.02 4.23 -14.02
N ASN A 47 -16.52 3.93 -15.22
CA ASN A 47 -16.57 2.58 -15.77
C ASN A 47 -15.67 1.61 -14.99
N LYS A 48 -14.55 2.11 -14.45
CA LYS A 48 -13.67 1.34 -13.57
C LYS A 48 -14.36 1.03 -12.24
N PHE A 49 -15.08 2.01 -11.68
CA PHE A 49 -15.89 1.80 -10.47
C PHE A 49 -16.95 0.72 -10.69
N ARG A 50 -17.70 0.80 -11.80
CA ARG A 50 -18.71 -0.20 -12.16
C ARG A 50 -18.12 -1.60 -12.35
N ALA A 51 -16.95 -1.71 -12.96
CA ALA A 51 -16.24 -2.97 -13.09
C ALA A 51 -15.85 -3.56 -11.72
N CYS A 52 -15.34 -2.72 -10.81
CA CYS A 52 -15.04 -3.12 -9.43
C CYS A 52 -16.31 -3.63 -8.71
N GLN A 53 -17.40 -2.85 -8.76
CA GLN A 53 -18.68 -3.19 -8.17
C GLN A 53 -19.22 -4.53 -8.70
N PHE A 54 -19.16 -4.73 -10.02
CA PHE A 54 -19.58 -5.96 -10.67
C PHE A 54 -18.78 -7.17 -10.15
N LEU A 55 -17.44 -7.07 -10.12
CA LEU A 55 -16.59 -8.16 -9.66
C LEU A 55 -16.83 -8.49 -8.19
N ILE A 56 -17.04 -7.47 -7.34
CA ILE A 56 -17.38 -7.67 -5.93
C ILE A 56 -18.68 -8.47 -5.83
N ARG A 57 -19.76 -8.03 -6.47
CA ARG A 57 -21.05 -8.73 -6.44
C ARG A 57 -20.97 -10.14 -7.00
N TYR A 58 -20.26 -10.32 -8.11
CA TYR A 58 -20.04 -11.62 -8.74
C TYR A 58 -19.39 -12.62 -7.76
N HIS A 59 -18.36 -12.20 -7.03
CA HIS A 59 -17.66 -13.05 -6.07
C HIS A 59 -18.37 -13.16 -4.72
N GLU A 60 -19.13 -12.15 -4.29
CA GLU A 60 -19.97 -12.23 -3.09
C GLU A 60 -21.06 -13.30 -3.26
N ARG A 61 -21.67 -13.44 -4.45
CA ARG A 61 -22.62 -14.54 -4.76
C ARG A 61 -21.98 -15.92 -4.70
N ARG A 62 -20.68 -16.02 -4.97
CA ARG A 62 -19.89 -17.26 -4.86
C ARG A 62 -19.40 -17.51 -3.42
N ASN A 63 -19.67 -16.57 -2.52
CA ASN A 63 -19.17 -16.59 -1.14
C ASN A 63 -17.63 -16.67 -1.09
N ASP A 64 -16.97 -15.93 -1.98
CA ASP A 64 -15.51 -15.82 -2.03
C ASP A 64 -15.06 -14.65 -1.14
N LYS A 65 -13.90 -14.78 -0.48
CA LYS A 65 -13.29 -13.68 0.27
C LYS A 65 -12.52 -12.75 -0.68
N ILE A 66 -12.87 -11.47 -0.66
CA ILE A 66 -12.41 -10.44 -1.59
C ILE A 66 -11.63 -9.37 -0.83
N ILE A 67 -10.43 -9.07 -1.32
CA ILE A 67 -9.64 -7.92 -0.88
C ILE A 67 -9.50 -6.97 -2.06
N VAL A 68 -9.89 -5.72 -1.85
CA VAL A 68 -9.74 -4.66 -2.84
C VAL A 68 -8.59 -3.75 -2.42
N PHE A 69 -7.59 -3.62 -3.28
CA PHE A 69 -6.39 -2.84 -3.03
C PHE A 69 -6.39 -1.54 -3.86
N SER A 70 -6.04 -0.43 -3.21
CA SER A 70 -5.78 0.86 -3.87
C SER A 70 -4.57 1.55 -3.24
N ASP A 71 -3.68 2.09 -4.06
CA ASP A 71 -2.54 2.88 -3.61
C ASP A 71 -2.97 4.28 -3.12
N SER A 72 -4.02 4.86 -3.73
CA SER A 72 -4.52 6.20 -3.36
C SER A 72 -5.58 6.10 -2.26
N MET A 73 -5.39 6.88 -1.18
CA MET A 73 -6.33 6.95 -0.06
C MET A 73 -7.68 7.53 -0.47
N PHE A 74 -7.67 8.61 -1.25
CA PHE A 74 -8.90 9.25 -1.73
C PHE A 74 -9.76 8.27 -2.55
N VAL A 75 -9.11 7.51 -3.44
CA VAL A 75 -9.79 6.48 -4.24
C VAL A 75 -10.32 5.38 -3.33
N LEU A 76 -9.50 4.88 -2.40
CA LEU A 76 -9.88 3.82 -1.46
C LEU A 76 -11.13 4.22 -0.66
N GLU A 77 -11.10 5.39 -0.05
CA GLU A 77 -12.18 5.91 0.79
C GLU A 77 -13.45 6.15 -0.02
N THR A 78 -13.33 6.73 -1.22
CA THR A 78 -14.49 6.96 -2.08
C THR A 78 -15.12 5.64 -2.51
N TYR A 79 -14.32 4.66 -2.93
CA TYR A 79 -14.85 3.34 -3.31
C TYR A 79 -15.50 2.61 -2.14
N ALA A 80 -14.85 2.61 -0.97
CA ALA A 80 -15.36 1.92 0.21
C ALA A 80 -16.67 2.53 0.74
N LYS A 81 -16.77 3.87 0.74
CA LYS A 81 -17.99 4.57 1.19
C LYS A 81 -19.16 4.39 0.24
N GLU A 82 -18.94 4.51 -1.07
CA GLU A 82 -19.99 4.35 -2.07
C GLU A 82 -20.51 2.90 -2.13
N LEU A 83 -19.66 1.91 -1.84
CA LEU A 83 -20.03 0.49 -1.84
C LEU A 83 -20.44 -0.05 -0.46
N ASP A 84 -20.40 0.79 0.58
CA ASP A 84 -20.65 0.44 1.98
C ASP A 84 -19.84 -0.78 2.45
N LYS A 85 -18.51 -0.73 2.25
CA LYS A 85 -17.57 -1.80 2.64
C LYS A 85 -16.53 -1.31 3.64
N PRO A 86 -16.09 -2.15 4.60
CA PRO A 86 -15.03 -1.79 5.53
C PRO A 86 -13.70 -1.52 4.80
N TYR A 87 -12.94 -0.55 5.29
CA TYR A 87 -11.63 -0.19 4.73
C TYR A 87 -10.57 0.05 5.79
N ILE A 88 -9.30 -0.23 5.45
CA ILE A 88 -8.13 -0.05 6.33
C ILE A 88 -7.11 0.83 5.61
N TYR A 89 -6.65 1.87 6.29
CA TYR A 89 -5.65 2.83 5.82
C TYR A 89 -4.73 3.27 6.97
N GLY A 90 -3.78 4.18 6.70
CA GLY A 90 -2.73 4.58 7.66
C GLY A 90 -3.25 5.12 8.99
N LYS A 91 -4.35 5.89 8.98
CA LYS A 91 -4.92 6.48 10.20
C LYS A 91 -5.87 5.55 10.97
N THR A 92 -6.17 4.35 10.45
CA THR A 92 -7.03 3.37 11.14
C THR A 92 -6.38 2.94 12.45
N SER A 93 -7.13 3.01 13.55
CA SER A 93 -6.63 2.60 14.87
C SER A 93 -6.32 1.10 14.91
N GLN A 94 -5.38 0.69 15.77
CA GLN A 94 -5.02 -0.74 15.87
C GLN A 94 -6.21 -1.60 16.30
N SER A 95 -7.05 -1.11 17.22
CA SER A 95 -8.26 -1.79 17.68
C SER A 95 -9.27 -2.02 16.55
N GLU A 96 -9.54 -0.96 15.77
CA GLU A 96 -10.46 -1.04 14.62
C GLU A 96 -9.92 -1.97 13.54
N ARG A 97 -8.61 -1.89 13.25
CA ARG A 97 -7.94 -2.79 12.29
C ARG A 97 -8.13 -4.25 12.68
N VAL A 98 -7.85 -4.61 13.93
CA VAL A 98 -8.03 -5.99 14.43
C VAL A 98 -9.48 -6.43 14.30
N GLN A 99 -10.43 -5.57 14.66
CA GLN A 99 -11.86 -5.86 14.54
C GLN A 99 -12.30 -6.11 13.09
N ILE A 100 -11.86 -5.26 12.14
CA ILE A 100 -12.16 -5.44 10.71
C ILE A 100 -11.58 -6.76 10.20
N LEU A 101 -10.33 -7.08 10.54
CA LEU A 101 -9.68 -8.31 10.09
C LEU A 101 -10.33 -9.57 10.69
N GLN A 102 -10.66 -9.56 11.99
CA GLN A 102 -11.37 -10.66 12.63
C GLN A 102 -12.76 -10.87 12.03
N ASN A 103 -13.49 -9.79 11.77
CA ASN A 103 -14.78 -9.85 11.08
C ASN A 103 -14.61 -10.44 9.68
N PHE A 104 -13.63 -9.99 8.90
CA PHE A 104 -13.39 -10.55 7.57
C PHE A 104 -13.05 -12.05 7.61
N GLN A 105 -12.25 -12.51 8.57
CA GLN A 105 -11.86 -13.92 8.70
C GLN A 105 -13.02 -14.82 9.15
N HIS A 106 -13.76 -14.40 10.18
CA HIS A 106 -14.68 -15.28 10.90
C HIS A 106 -16.16 -14.99 10.63
N ASN A 107 -16.52 -13.77 10.22
CA ASN A 107 -17.90 -13.42 9.94
C ASN A 107 -18.23 -13.73 8.46
N PRO A 108 -19.13 -14.69 8.18
CA PRO A 108 -19.51 -15.03 6.81
C PRO A 108 -20.35 -13.93 6.13
N ARG A 109 -20.83 -12.92 6.86
CA ARG A 109 -21.57 -11.79 6.29
C ARG A 109 -20.64 -10.73 5.69
N ILE A 110 -19.36 -10.70 6.09
CA ILE A 110 -18.38 -9.71 5.62
C ILE A 110 -17.35 -10.44 4.78
N ASN A 111 -17.53 -10.35 3.47
CA ASN A 111 -16.67 -11.03 2.49
C ASN A 111 -15.75 -10.10 1.73
N THR A 112 -15.88 -8.78 1.92
CA THR A 112 -15.13 -7.78 1.15
C THR A 112 -14.53 -6.76 2.10
N ILE A 113 -13.22 -6.49 1.95
CA ILE A 113 -12.54 -5.39 2.61
C ILE A 113 -11.70 -4.59 1.61
N PHE A 114 -11.56 -3.30 1.88
CA PHE A 114 -10.71 -2.38 1.14
C PHE A 114 -9.43 -2.13 1.94
N VAL A 115 -8.28 -2.18 1.29
CA VAL A 115 -6.99 -1.99 1.95
C VAL A 115 -6.09 -1.07 1.15
N SER A 116 -5.38 -0.21 1.87
CA SER A 116 -4.40 0.70 1.32
C SER A 116 -3.01 0.08 1.23
N LYS A 117 -2.02 0.84 0.75
CA LYS A 117 -0.60 0.46 0.70
C LYS A 117 -0.03 0.03 2.06
N VAL A 118 -0.64 0.41 3.18
CA VAL A 118 -0.25 -0.07 4.53
C VAL A 118 -0.25 -1.59 4.67
N ALA A 119 -1.03 -2.29 3.86
CA ALA A 119 -1.08 -3.75 3.82
C ALA A 119 0.22 -4.41 3.33
N ASP A 120 1.12 -3.67 2.68
CA ASP A 120 2.40 -4.20 2.22
C ASP A 120 3.44 -4.36 3.33
N THR A 121 3.40 -3.46 4.31
CA THR A 121 4.50 -3.26 5.26
C THR A 121 4.10 -3.52 6.70
N SER A 122 2.83 -3.26 7.05
CA SER A 122 2.47 -2.96 8.44
C SER A 122 1.73 -4.09 9.15
N PHE A 123 1.22 -5.10 8.44
CA PHE A 123 0.50 -6.24 9.04
C PHE A 123 0.29 -7.38 8.03
N ASP A 124 0.02 -8.58 8.55
CA ASP A 124 -0.38 -9.71 7.75
C ASP A 124 -1.88 -9.63 7.40
N LEU A 125 -2.17 -9.70 6.10
CA LEU A 125 -3.54 -9.81 5.64
C LEU A 125 -4.05 -11.25 5.77
N PRO A 126 -5.34 -11.42 6.09
CA PRO A 126 -5.99 -12.72 6.05
C PRO A 126 -6.01 -13.31 4.64
N ASP A 127 -6.11 -14.63 4.60
CA ASP A 127 -6.27 -15.38 3.36
C ASP A 127 -7.53 -14.94 2.60
N ALA A 128 -7.38 -14.66 1.31
CA ALA A 128 -8.47 -14.29 0.41
C ALA A 128 -8.44 -15.12 -0.88
N ASN A 129 -9.59 -15.24 -1.52
CA ASN A 129 -9.72 -15.96 -2.79
C ASN A 129 -9.60 -15.00 -3.98
N VAL A 130 -9.96 -13.73 -3.78
CA VAL A 130 -10.02 -12.73 -4.83
C VAL A 130 -9.27 -11.49 -4.38
N LEU A 131 -8.35 -11.03 -5.22
CA LEU A 131 -7.64 -9.77 -5.04
C LEU A 131 -7.98 -8.87 -6.23
N ILE A 132 -8.57 -7.71 -5.97
CA ILE A 132 -8.88 -6.70 -6.99
C ILE A 132 -7.94 -5.52 -6.77
N GLN A 133 -7.15 -5.16 -7.77
CA GLN A 133 -6.29 -3.99 -7.74
C GLN A 133 -6.88 -2.88 -8.62
N ILE A 134 -7.28 -1.76 -8.00
CA ILE A 134 -7.90 -0.61 -8.69
C ILE A 134 -6.84 0.29 -9.34
N SER A 135 -5.82 0.63 -8.55
CA SER A 135 -4.73 1.51 -8.94
C SER A 135 -3.40 0.85 -8.60
N SER A 136 -2.39 1.14 -9.42
CA SER A 136 -1.04 0.61 -9.27
C SER A 136 -0.04 1.68 -9.65
N HIS A 137 0.91 1.94 -8.77
CA HIS A 137 2.09 2.74 -9.09
C HIS A 137 3.10 1.90 -9.90
N GLY A 138 3.46 2.39 -11.09
CA GLY A 138 4.19 1.66 -12.14
C GLY A 138 5.59 1.10 -11.81
N GLY A 139 6.08 1.25 -10.58
CA GLY A 139 7.36 0.72 -10.10
C GLY A 139 7.28 -0.60 -9.32
N SER A 140 6.09 -1.05 -8.90
CA SER A 140 5.95 -2.03 -7.82
C SER A 140 5.71 -3.50 -8.26
N ARG A 141 5.84 -3.85 -9.55
CA ARG A 141 5.51 -5.19 -10.10
C ARG A 141 6.01 -6.40 -9.30
N ARG A 142 7.22 -6.34 -8.73
CA ARG A 142 7.74 -7.41 -7.85
C ARG A 142 6.99 -7.49 -6.52
N GLN A 143 6.74 -6.34 -5.90
CA GLN A 143 5.97 -6.24 -4.65
C GLN A 143 4.52 -6.65 -4.87
N GLU A 144 3.90 -6.33 -6.02
CA GLU A 144 2.57 -6.84 -6.41
C GLU A 144 2.53 -8.37 -6.48
N ALA A 145 3.51 -8.99 -7.14
CA ALA A 145 3.57 -10.45 -7.24
C ALA A 145 3.84 -11.13 -5.89
N GLN A 146 4.62 -10.51 -5.02
CA GLN A 146 4.81 -11.00 -3.65
C GLN A 146 3.52 -10.85 -2.83
N ARG A 147 2.83 -9.72 -2.95
CA ARG A 147 1.55 -9.44 -2.28
C ARG A 147 0.49 -10.45 -2.69
N LEU A 148 0.27 -10.66 -4.00
CA LEU A 148 -0.73 -11.62 -4.46
C LEU A 148 -0.37 -13.05 -3.99
N GLY A 149 0.91 -13.42 -3.97
CA GLY A 149 1.35 -14.73 -3.46
C GLY A 149 1.14 -14.92 -1.95
N ARG A 150 1.19 -13.84 -1.17
CA ARG A 150 0.92 -13.88 0.28
C ARG A 150 -0.57 -13.89 0.60
N ILE A 151 -1.38 -13.14 -0.15
CA ILE A 151 -2.81 -12.97 0.10
C ILE A 151 -3.64 -14.13 -0.46
N LEU A 152 -3.36 -14.54 -1.70
CA LEU A 152 -4.22 -15.47 -2.41
C LEU A 152 -4.03 -16.89 -1.89
N ARG A 153 -5.15 -17.50 -1.50
CA ARG A 153 -5.22 -18.90 -1.09
C ARG A 153 -6.38 -19.60 -1.77
N ALA A 154 -6.20 -20.90 -1.94
CA ALA A 154 -7.22 -21.80 -2.45
C ALA A 154 -8.42 -21.79 -1.50
N LYS A 155 -9.62 -21.74 -2.08
CA LYS A 155 -10.85 -21.97 -1.33
C LYS A 155 -10.85 -23.39 -0.75
N LYS A 156 -10.98 -23.52 0.57
CA LYS A 156 -11.01 -24.81 1.26
C LYS A 156 -12.22 -25.62 0.77
N GLY A 157 -11.99 -26.85 0.32
CA GLY A 157 -13.05 -27.74 -0.16
C GLY A 157 -13.60 -27.40 -1.55
N ALA A 158 -12.93 -26.54 -2.34
CA ALA A 158 -13.27 -26.39 -3.74
C ALA A 158 -13.10 -27.75 -4.45
N ILE A 159 -14.17 -28.22 -5.09
CA ILE A 159 -14.09 -29.23 -6.15
C ILE A 159 -13.05 -28.72 -7.15
N VAL A 160 -12.32 -29.63 -7.81
CA VAL A 160 -11.22 -29.33 -8.74
C VAL A 160 -11.71 -28.47 -9.93
N GLU A 161 -12.00 -27.19 -9.68
CA GLU A 161 -12.10 -26.14 -10.68
C GLU A 161 -10.69 -25.84 -11.17
N GLU A 162 -10.58 -25.41 -12.42
CA GLU A 162 -9.29 -25.14 -13.07
C GLU A 162 -8.51 -24.02 -12.34
N PHE A 163 -9.23 -23.07 -11.73
CA PHE A 163 -8.68 -21.97 -10.93
C PHE A 163 -9.50 -21.76 -9.66
N ASN A 164 -8.82 -21.50 -8.54
CA ASN A 164 -9.44 -21.33 -7.23
C ASN A 164 -9.03 -20.04 -6.50
N ALA A 165 -8.27 -19.18 -7.19
CA ALA A 165 -7.95 -17.83 -6.77
C ALA A 165 -7.88 -16.89 -7.98
N PHE A 166 -8.33 -15.65 -7.81
CA PHE A 166 -8.42 -14.67 -8.89
C PHE A 166 -7.69 -13.39 -8.52
N PHE A 167 -6.87 -12.90 -9.45
CA PHE A 167 -6.22 -11.60 -9.34
C PHE A 167 -6.70 -10.70 -10.47
N TYR A 168 -7.48 -9.67 -10.14
CA TYR A 168 -7.95 -8.69 -11.11
C TYR A 168 -7.12 -7.42 -11.04
N THR A 169 -6.71 -6.90 -12.20
CA THR A 169 -6.18 -5.55 -12.31
C THR A 169 -7.12 -4.73 -13.18
N LEU A 170 -7.67 -3.64 -12.64
CA LEU A 170 -8.54 -2.74 -13.39
C LEU A 170 -7.72 -1.65 -14.07
N VAL A 171 -7.86 -1.53 -15.39
CA VAL A 171 -7.02 -0.64 -16.21
C VAL A 171 -7.90 0.28 -17.03
N SER A 172 -7.69 1.58 -16.89
CA SER A 172 -8.35 2.59 -17.71
C SER A 172 -7.68 2.70 -19.08
N GLN A 173 -8.46 2.45 -20.14
CA GLN A 173 -7.96 2.45 -21.52
C GLN A 173 -7.47 3.82 -21.97
N ASP A 174 -6.52 3.83 -22.91
CA ASP A 174 -5.91 5.04 -23.49
C ASP A 174 -5.21 5.96 -22.46
N THR A 175 -4.83 5.40 -21.31
CA THR A 175 -4.11 6.10 -20.26
C THR A 175 -2.72 5.49 -20.01
N VAL A 176 -1.93 6.17 -19.17
CA VAL A 176 -0.64 5.70 -18.66
C VAL A 176 -0.72 4.32 -17.99
N GLU A 177 -1.89 3.93 -17.47
CA GLU A 177 -2.06 2.60 -16.88
C GLU A 177 -1.86 1.47 -17.89
N MET A 178 -2.24 1.67 -19.16
CA MET A 178 -2.03 0.69 -20.24
C MET A 178 -0.54 0.37 -20.43
N TYR A 179 0.30 1.40 -20.39
CA TYR A 179 1.75 1.24 -20.51
C TYR A 179 2.34 0.41 -19.36
N TYR A 180 1.92 0.68 -18.13
CA TYR A 180 2.35 -0.10 -16.97
C TYR A 180 1.76 -1.50 -16.97
N SER A 181 0.55 -1.67 -17.50
CA SER A 181 -0.13 -2.94 -17.57
C SER A 181 0.57 -3.93 -18.50
N ALA A 182 0.99 -3.50 -19.70
CA ALA A 182 1.79 -4.34 -20.59
C ALA A 182 3.07 -4.86 -19.90
N LYS A 183 3.75 -4.01 -19.14
CA LYS A 183 4.92 -4.39 -18.34
C LYS A 183 4.61 -5.34 -17.19
N ARG A 184 3.41 -5.26 -16.62
CA ARG A 184 2.91 -6.17 -15.57
C ARG A 184 2.54 -7.53 -16.16
N GLN A 185 1.85 -7.54 -17.29
CA GLN A 185 1.50 -8.74 -18.05
C GLN A 185 2.75 -9.56 -18.37
N SER A 186 3.76 -8.97 -19.01
CA SER A 186 5.00 -9.69 -19.31
C SER A 186 5.66 -10.24 -18.04
N PHE A 187 5.66 -9.47 -16.96
CA PHE A 187 6.26 -9.90 -15.71
C PHE A 187 5.54 -11.11 -15.09
N LEU A 188 4.20 -11.07 -14.99
CA LEU A 188 3.41 -12.16 -14.41
C LEU A 188 3.46 -13.43 -15.27
N ILE A 189 3.43 -13.30 -16.60
CA ILE A 189 3.59 -14.44 -17.52
C ILE A 189 4.98 -15.07 -17.34
N ASN A 190 6.04 -14.26 -17.23
CA ASN A 190 7.39 -14.78 -17.00
C ASN A 190 7.56 -15.50 -15.65
N GLN A 191 6.71 -15.19 -14.65
CA GLN A 191 6.67 -15.92 -13.38
C GLN A 191 5.80 -17.19 -13.45
N GLY A 192 5.16 -17.47 -14.58
CA GLY A 192 4.35 -18.67 -14.82
C GLY A 192 2.88 -18.55 -14.40
N TYR A 193 2.36 -17.33 -14.18
CA TYR A 193 0.93 -17.14 -13.89
C TYR A 193 0.07 -17.24 -15.16
N SER A 194 -1.12 -17.83 -15.05
CA SER A 194 -2.14 -17.75 -16.11
C SER A 194 -2.63 -16.32 -16.23
N TYR A 195 -2.67 -15.77 -17.44
CA TYR A 195 -3.02 -14.36 -17.68
C TYR A 195 -4.09 -14.23 -18.77
N LYS A 196 -5.14 -13.46 -18.49
CA LYS A 196 -6.25 -13.20 -19.42
C LYS A 196 -6.58 -11.72 -19.47
N VAL A 197 -6.82 -11.19 -20.66
CA VAL A 197 -7.36 -9.84 -20.84
C VAL A 197 -8.86 -9.92 -21.07
N ILE A 198 -9.62 -9.10 -20.34
CA ILE A 198 -11.07 -9.00 -20.36
C ILE A 198 -11.44 -7.59 -20.82
N THR A 199 -12.02 -7.49 -22.01
CA THR A 199 -12.38 -6.19 -22.62
C THR A 199 -13.81 -5.76 -22.34
N ARG A 200 -14.70 -6.72 -22.05
CA ARG A 200 -16.10 -6.47 -21.71
C ARG A 200 -16.48 -7.40 -20.56
N LEU A 201 -17.05 -6.82 -19.51
CA LEU A 201 -17.74 -7.55 -18.47
C LEU A 201 -19.21 -7.62 -18.85
N ALA A 202 -19.88 -8.73 -18.54
CA ALA A 202 -21.32 -8.88 -18.70
C ALA A 202 -22.03 -8.08 -17.59
N THR A 203 -22.06 -6.76 -17.72
CA THR A 203 -22.64 -5.83 -16.75
C THR A 203 -24.15 -5.66 -16.97
N ASP A 204 -24.89 -6.76 -17.03
CA ASP A 204 -26.36 -6.74 -17.13
C ASP A 204 -27.02 -6.67 -15.74
N GLU A 205 -26.29 -6.16 -14.74
CA GLU A 205 -26.79 -6.08 -13.37
C GLU A 205 -27.52 -4.77 -13.10
N ASP A 206 -28.66 -4.90 -12.42
CA ASP A 206 -29.42 -3.76 -11.91
C ASP A 206 -28.61 -2.99 -10.83
N HIS A 207 -28.79 -1.67 -10.79
CA HIS A 207 -28.24 -0.77 -9.78
C HIS A 207 -26.71 -0.67 -9.72
N LEU A 208 -26.07 -0.38 -10.86
CA LEU A 208 -24.67 0.05 -10.89
C LEU A 208 -24.55 1.54 -10.54
N HIS A 209 -23.56 1.90 -9.72
CA HIS A 209 -23.30 3.31 -9.39
C HIS A 209 -22.78 4.08 -10.61
N PHE A 210 -22.95 5.40 -10.55
CA PHE A 210 -22.56 6.33 -11.60
C PHE A 210 -23.25 6.02 -12.92
N SER A 211 -24.46 5.45 -12.89
CA SER A 211 -25.24 5.07 -14.08
C SER A 211 -25.60 6.29 -14.92
N THR A 212 -25.94 7.40 -14.26
CA THR A 212 -26.35 8.67 -14.84
C THR A 212 -25.16 9.57 -15.15
N LYS A 213 -25.30 10.44 -16.16
CA LYS A 213 -24.27 11.45 -16.48
C LYS A 213 -24.11 12.49 -15.37
N GLU A 214 -25.18 12.79 -14.64
CA GLU A 214 -25.17 13.77 -13.55
C GLU A 214 -24.27 13.31 -12.40
N GLU A 215 -24.40 12.05 -11.96
CA GLU A 215 -23.53 11.46 -10.95
C GLU A 215 -22.06 11.47 -11.39
N GLN A 216 -21.79 11.16 -12.66
CA GLN A 216 -20.43 11.20 -13.22
C GLN A 216 -19.84 12.61 -13.21
N GLN A 217 -20.65 13.62 -13.55
CA GLN A 217 -20.22 15.02 -13.50
C GLN A 217 -20.00 15.51 -12.06
N GLN A 218 -20.82 15.08 -11.10
CA GLN A 218 -20.62 15.39 -9.68
C GLN A 218 -19.32 14.78 -9.17
N LEU A 219 -19.03 13.52 -9.54
CA LEU A 219 -17.77 12.86 -9.21
C LEU A 219 -16.57 13.61 -9.78
N LEU A 220 -16.65 14.03 -11.06
CA LEU A 220 -15.59 14.79 -11.71
C LEU A 220 -15.36 16.14 -11.02
N LYS A 221 -16.42 16.89 -10.69
CA LYS A 221 -16.32 18.15 -9.95
C LYS A 221 -15.67 17.95 -8.59
N LYS A 222 -16.06 16.91 -7.86
CA LYS A 222 -15.44 16.56 -6.58
C LYS A 222 -13.95 16.30 -6.75
N LEU A 223 -13.56 15.54 -7.78
CA LEU A 223 -12.16 15.22 -8.08
C LEU A 223 -11.34 16.47 -8.43
N LEU A 224 -11.87 17.36 -9.26
CA LEU A 224 -11.20 18.61 -9.64
C LEU A 224 -11.03 19.56 -8.44
N ALA A 225 -11.89 19.45 -7.42
CA ALA A 225 -11.79 20.22 -6.19
C ALA A 225 -10.80 19.63 -5.16
N VAL A 226 -10.32 18.39 -5.36
CA VAL A 226 -9.31 17.78 -4.47
C VAL A 226 -7.98 18.52 -4.65
N ASN A 227 -7.42 18.99 -3.54
CA ASN A 227 -6.09 19.61 -3.54
C ASN A 227 -5.01 18.52 -3.52
N ASP A 228 -3.86 18.78 -4.15
CA ASP A 228 -2.73 17.82 -4.25
C ASP A 228 -2.09 17.44 -2.90
N ILE A 229 -2.58 17.98 -1.78
CA ILE A 229 -2.09 17.76 -0.42
C ILE A 229 -2.64 16.45 0.16
N ASP A 230 -3.88 16.07 -0.20
CA ASP A 230 -4.59 14.93 0.39
C ASP A 230 -4.00 13.57 -0.02
N GLU A 231 -3.12 13.54 -1.03
CA GLU A 231 -2.46 12.31 -1.51
C GLU A 231 -1.17 11.94 -0.77
N LYS A 232 -0.55 12.87 -0.02
CA LYS A 232 0.80 12.67 0.55
C LYS A 232 0.84 12.06 1.95
N GLU A 233 -0.30 11.82 2.59
CA GLU A 233 -0.34 11.49 4.00
C GLU A 233 0.22 10.09 4.38
N ASP A 234 0.43 9.18 3.42
CA ASP A 234 0.90 7.80 3.71
C ASP A 234 2.43 7.61 3.63
N ASP A 235 3.17 8.59 3.08
CA ASP A 235 4.65 8.54 3.03
C ASP A 235 5.31 8.93 4.38
N THR A 236 4.52 9.37 5.36
CA THR A 236 4.98 9.76 6.71
C THR A 236 4.44 8.83 7.80
N LEU A 237 4.80 7.55 7.74
CA LEU A 237 4.64 6.65 8.90
C LEU A 237 5.98 6.53 9.64
N PRO A 238 6.06 6.93 10.93
CA PRO A 238 7.24 6.66 11.75
C PRO A 238 7.36 5.14 11.99
N PRO A 239 8.58 4.58 12.11
CA PRO A 239 8.75 3.21 12.56
C PRO A 239 8.21 3.11 14.00
N ILE A 240 7.22 2.25 14.23
CA ILE A 240 6.79 1.90 15.59
C ILE A 240 7.86 0.96 16.16
N THR A 241 8.88 1.52 16.80
CA THR A 241 9.72 0.79 17.75
C THR A 241 9.28 1.16 19.16
N SER A 242 8.95 0.13 19.94
CA SER A 242 8.56 0.21 21.34
C SER A 242 9.63 0.88 22.21
N THR A 243 9.16 1.62 23.22
CA THR A 243 9.85 2.07 24.45
C THR A 243 11.01 3.07 24.33
N THR A 244 10.72 4.36 24.56
CA THR A 244 11.05 5.12 25.80
C THR A 244 10.74 6.62 25.60
N LYS A 245 10.36 7.30 26.68
CA LYS A 245 9.99 8.73 26.72
C LYS A 245 11.16 9.62 26.29
N SER A 246 10.94 10.55 25.36
CA SER A 246 11.54 11.89 25.41
C SER A 246 10.79 12.87 24.50
N SER A 247 10.89 14.14 24.89
CA SER A 247 10.12 15.33 24.54
C SER A 247 9.99 15.65 23.04
N LEU A 248 8.81 16.19 22.68
CA LEU A 248 8.54 16.88 21.43
C LEU A 248 9.54 18.02 21.20
N ALA A 249 10.19 18.02 20.03
CA ALA A 249 10.77 19.21 19.43
C ALA A 249 10.22 19.34 18.00
N SER A 250 9.44 20.39 17.78
CA SER A 250 8.96 20.85 16.47
C SER A 250 10.13 21.25 15.58
N VAL A 251 10.28 20.61 14.42
CA VAL A 251 11.33 20.91 13.44
C VAL A 251 10.85 22.04 12.52
N GLU A 252 11.30 23.27 12.78
CA GLU A 252 11.26 24.37 11.80
C GLU A 252 12.44 24.25 10.82
N ARG A 253 12.18 24.34 9.53
CA ARG A 253 13.22 24.36 8.49
C ARG A 253 13.79 25.77 8.38
N ARG A 254 15.04 25.98 8.81
CA ARG A 254 15.83 27.18 8.46
C ARG A 254 16.63 26.92 7.18
N SER A 255 16.55 27.86 6.23
CA SER A 255 17.36 27.88 5.02
C SER A 255 18.81 28.23 5.38
N GLY A 256 19.75 27.31 5.14
CA GLY A 256 21.18 27.51 5.38
C GLY A 256 22.01 27.33 4.10
N THR A 257 23.02 28.19 3.95
CA THR A 257 23.95 28.24 2.82
C THR A 257 24.92 27.05 2.84
N MET A 258 25.30 26.53 1.67
CA MET A 258 26.05 25.26 1.48
C MET A 258 27.38 25.13 2.25
N SER A 259 27.98 26.23 2.71
CA SER A 259 29.22 26.22 3.51
C SER A 259 29.03 25.57 4.90
N SER A 260 27.85 25.70 5.50
CA SER A 260 27.56 25.25 6.87
C SER A 260 27.37 23.72 7.03
N ILE A 261 27.23 22.98 5.94
CA ILE A 261 27.04 21.52 5.95
C ILE A 261 28.38 20.74 5.84
N SER A 262 29.48 21.43 5.50
CA SER A 262 30.76 20.78 5.21
C SER A 262 31.74 20.69 6.39
N GLY A 263 31.32 21.08 7.61
CA GLY A 263 32.13 20.87 8.82
C GLY A 263 33.48 21.59 8.84
N ALA A 264 33.63 22.66 8.06
CA ALA A 264 34.87 23.39 7.87
C ALA A 264 35.03 24.65 8.74
N ASP A 265 34.08 24.93 9.64
CA ASP A 265 34.19 26.04 10.59
C ASP A 265 34.77 25.53 11.94
N GLU A 266 36.09 25.63 12.00
CA GLU A 266 36.95 25.89 13.15
C GLU A 266 36.62 25.23 14.51
N THR A 267 37.39 24.15 14.73
CA THR A 267 38.03 23.79 15.99
C THR A 267 38.42 24.99 16.85
N THR A 268 37.61 25.31 17.85
CA THR A 268 38.04 26.11 19.01
C THR A 268 38.11 25.19 20.22
N TYR A 269 39.32 24.70 20.52
CA TYR A 269 39.62 23.94 21.73
C TYR A 269 39.42 24.85 22.96
N MET A 270 38.40 24.59 23.78
CA MET A 270 38.22 25.23 25.07
C MET A 270 38.95 24.41 26.14
N GLU A 271 40.12 24.86 26.59
CA GLU A 271 40.80 24.34 27.77
C GLU A 271 39.98 24.65 29.03
N LEU A 272 39.46 23.61 29.69
CA LEU A 272 38.92 23.73 31.04
C LEU A 272 40.08 23.78 32.05
N ARG A 273 40.53 25.00 32.37
CA ARG A 273 41.35 25.29 33.56
C ARG A 273 40.50 25.15 34.82
N THR A 274 40.65 24.04 35.54
CA THR A 274 40.17 23.90 36.93
C THR A 274 41.11 24.62 37.89
N GLN A 275 40.61 25.64 38.61
CA GLN A 275 41.32 26.25 39.73
C GLN A 275 41.17 25.43 41.03
N PRO A 276 42.15 25.51 41.96
CA PRO A 276 42.25 24.63 43.11
C PRO A 276 41.44 25.13 44.32
N LYS A 277 40.88 24.22 45.11
CA LYS A 277 40.55 24.45 46.53
C LYS A 277 41.14 23.34 47.40
N LYS A 278 41.60 23.78 48.58
CA LYS A 278 42.59 23.20 49.48
C LYS A 278 42.10 22.00 50.32
N SER A 279 43.02 21.05 50.56
CA SER A 279 43.40 20.28 51.79
C SER A 279 42.30 19.84 52.80
N ALA A 280 42.29 18.69 53.47
CA ALA A 280 43.25 17.61 53.83
C ALA A 280 42.39 16.36 54.23
N VAL A 281 42.84 15.10 54.35
CA VAL A 281 43.79 14.47 55.31
C VAL A 281 43.93 12.99 54.86
N ILE A 282 45.09 12.55 54.35
CA ILE A 282 46.06 11.57 54.91
C ILE A 282 45.49 10.37 55.68
N SER A 283 45.64 9.15 55.13
CA SER A 283 46.21 8.00 55.87
C SER A 283 46.70 6.85 54.96
N THR A 284 48.03 6.73 54.96
CA THR A 284 48.83 5.50 55.13
C THR A 284 48.97 4.46 53.99
N GLU A 285 50.11 4.57 53.30
CA GLU A 285 51.01 3.54 52.72
C GLU A 285 51.47 2.45 53.74
N PRO A 286 52.36 1.48 53.41
CA PRO A 286 52.81 0.92 52.11
C PRO A 286 53.00 -0.64 52.09
N LYS A 287 53.37 -1.21 50.93
CA LYS A 287 54.62 -2.00 50.68
C LYS A 287 54.49 -3.28 49.81
N TYR A 288 55.61 -3.50 49.10
CA TYR A 288 56.24 -4.73 48.56
C TYR A 288 55.84 -5.21 47.15
N ASP A 289 56.69 -5.79 46.32
CA ASP A 289 58.15 -5.70 45.99
C ASP A 289 58.38 -6.66 44.79
N LEU A 290 59.50 -6.44 44.11
CA LEU A 290 60.11 -7.01 42.92
C LEU A 290 60.21 -8.56 42.82
N SER A 291 60.12 -9.08 41.58
CA SER A 291 61.03 -10.12 41.03
C SER A 291 60.87 -10.22 39.50
N LYS A 292 61.81 -9.66 38.73
CA LYS A 292 62.96 -10.29 38.06
C LYS A 292 62.64 -11.31 36.94
N LYS A 293 62.84 -10.83 35.70
CA LYS A 293 63.10 -11.59 34.46
C LYS A 293 64.58 -12.00 34.38
N ASN A 294 64.85 -13.23 33.92
CA ASN A 294 66.08 -13.76 33.30
C ASN A 294 65.61 -15.01 32.55
N ARG A 295 65.75 -15.17 31.22
CA ARG A 295 66.92 -15.42 30.36
C ARG A 295 66.33 -15.94 29.01
N PRO A 296 67.12 -16.32 28.00
CA PRO A 296 68.54 -16.05 27.74
C PRO A 296 68.77 -15.06 26.59
#